data_AF-A0A015L5D5-F1
#
_entry.id   AF-A0A015L5D5-F1
#
_cell.length_a   1.000
_cell.length_b   1.000
_cell.length_c   1.000
_cell.angle_alpha   90.00
_cell.angle_beta   90.00
_cell.angle_gamma   90.00
#
_symmetry.space_group_name_H-M   'P 1'
#
loop_
_entity.id
_entity.type
_entity.pdbx_description
1 polymer ?
#
loop_
_entity_poly.entity_id
_entity_poly.type
_entity_poly.pdbx_seq_one_letter_code
_entity_poly.pdbx_strand_id
1 'polypeptide(L)'
;MKTQSTSQPTREAYPVSLIDTLTKILSNPSLVSKMYNGPGIEIENKSEFWHGELWQQSPLFGEHSIIINSVEYFTGEFVHIITSNHLNCMRITSIIFHNENVKLKLQRFLRFEELPDRFKTSERASNINTRWLLEDKPIIVDPRVLVNKTSVWLRDQQKLSYYSYEVDEILYRYENTWKIRNICYRIRHPSEYCSFPQNSSNLPIWKLFIDLYYDDFGTYRNVYHSLGGVYIQIGNMPFSMRKLLKNHFVIGFVPFGGKFKDFIRPFLKELKELEKEKIINIQGEDTLVVAGLGLVTADLPQGNDLAGVMRHNAKKGCRFCMIEEHESLKSFDDLSKELHYHQLMDREFEKILSSNSLTEQKVLCSELGLKNQKPVLDDLMFNRLLQTPHDIYHAIASKILRLMDCTFNTV
;
A
#
# COMPACT_ATOMS: atom_id res chain seq x y z
N MET A 1 17.71 23.52 0.59
CA MET A 1 16.74 24.36 -0.15
C MET A 1 17.15 24.32 -1.61
N LYS A 2 16.32 23.82 -2.54
CA LYS A 2 16.65 23.85 -3.98
C LYS A 2 16.51 25.29 -4.48
N THR A 3 17.51 25.81 -5.19
CA THR A 3 17.43 27.13 -5.83
C THR A 3 16.27 27.15 -6.82
N GLN A 4 15.37 28.13 -6.70
CA GLN A 4 14.26 28.27 -7.64
C GLN A 4 14.78 28.71 -9.01
N SER A 5 14.19 28.18 -10.07
CA SER A 5 14.53 28.64 -11.42
C SER A 5 14.09 30.09 -11.61
N THR A 6 14.95 30.90 -12.24
CA THR A 6 14.64 32.28 -12.66
C THR A 6 14.07 32.36 -14.08
N SER A 7 13.92 31.22 -14.77
CA SER A 7 13.39 31.16 -16.12
C SER A 7 11.88 31.43 -16.17
N GLN A 8 11.43 32.25 -17.12
CA GLN A 8 10.01 32.36 -17.47
C GLN A 8 9.43 30.97 -17.83
N PRO A 9 8.23 30.58 -17.35
CA PRO A 9 7.60 29.32 -17.73
C PRO A 9 7.31 29.36 -19.24
N THR A 10 7.99 28.52 -20.03
CA THR A 10 7.97 28.64 -21.48
C THR A 10 7.20 27.53 -22.19
N ARG A 11 7.07 26.33 -21.60
CA ARG A 11 6.22 25.22 -22.11
C ARG A 11 5.84 24.26 -20.98
N GLU A 12 4.72 23.54 -21.14
CA GLU A 12 4.45 22.33 -20.36
C GLU A 12 5.62 21.35 -20.58
N ALA A 13 6.13 20.76 -19.50
CA ALA A 13 7.02 19.59 -19.64
C ALA A 13 6.25 18.56 -20.48
N TYR A 14 6.90 17.92 -21.45
CA TYR A 14 6.29 16.82 -22.22
C TYR A 14 6.55 15.51 -21.47
N PRO A 15 5.70 15.07 -20.52
CA PRO A 15 5.80 13.70 -20.04
C PRO A 15 5.39 12.76 -21.18
N VAL A 16 6.07 11.63 -21.27
CA VAL A 16 5.64 10.52 -22.12
C VAL A 16 4.32 10.00 -21.58
N SER A 17 3.32 9.85 -22.44
CA SER A 17 2.02 9.29 -22.07
C SER A 17 2.20 7.86 -21.53
N LEU A 18 1.64 7.61 -20.34
CA LEU A 18 1.55 6.29 -19.74
C LEU A 18 0.68 5.39 -20.61
N ILE A 19 -0.49 5.85 -21.03
CA ILE A 19 -1.42 5.06 -21.85
C ILE A 19 -0.77 4.64 -23.17
N ASP A 20 -0.08 5.55 -23.86
CA ASP A 20 0.63 5.20 -25.10
C ASP A 20 1.76 4.18 -24.84
N THR A 21 2.47 4.35 -23.73
CA THR A 21 3.54 3.43 -23.31
C THR A 21 2.99 2.03 -23.05
N LEU A 22 1.89 1.93 -22.29
CA LEU A 22 1.22 0.67 -22.00
C LEU A 22 0.65 0.04 -23.26
N THR A 23 0.01 0.82 -24.13
CA THR A 23 -0.52 0.34 -25.42
C THR A 23 0.57 -0.30 -26.27
N LYS A 24 1.76 0.31 -26.35
CA LYS A 24 2.92 -0.25 -27.07
C LYS A 24 3.46 -1.52 -26.43
N ILE A 25 3.54 -1.59 -25.10
CA ILE A 25 4.00 -2.78 -24.37
C ILE A 25 3.03 -3.94 -24.61
N LEU A 26 1.73 -3.70 -24.44
CA LEU A 26 0.69 -4.72 -24.61
C LEU A 26 0.51 -5.14 -26.08
N SER A 27 0.81 -4.25 -27.03
CA SER A 27 0.82 -4.59 -28.45
C SER A 27 2.04 -5.41 -28.89
N ASN A 28 2.96 -5.74 -27.98
CA ASN A 28 4.15 -6.54 -28.28
C ASN A 28 3.99 -8.00 -27.78
N PRO A 29 3.71 -8.97 -28.68
CA PRO A 29 3.51 -10.37 -28.29
C PRO A 29 4.70 -11.00 -27.55
N SER A 30 5.93 -10.57 -27.86
CA SER A 30 7.14 -11.12 -27.24
C SER A 30 7.32 -10.72 -25.77
N LEU A 31 6.71 -9.59 -25.37
CA LEU A 31 6.67 -9.14 -23.99
C LEU A 31 5.45 -9.72 -23.28
N VAL A 32 4.27 -9.59 -23.86
CA VAL A 32 2.99 -10.01 -23.25
C VAL A 32 2.98 -11.50 -22.92
N SER A 33 3.50 -12.35 -23.81
CA SER A 33 3.59 -13.80 -23.57
C SER A 33 4.43 -14.20 -22.35
N LYS A 34 5.24 -13.28 -21.82
CA LYS A 34 6.08 -13.49 -20.63
C LYS A 34 5.56 -12.76 -19.40
N MET A 35 4.55 -11.91 -19.54
CA MET A 35 3.96 -11.16 -18.45
C MET A 35 2.97 -12.03 -17.67
N TYR A 36 2.97 -11.88 -16.36
CA TYR A 36 2.00 -12.50 -15.48
C TYR A 36 0.76 -11.64 -15.34
N ASN A 37 -0.43 -12.18 -15.61
CA ASN A 37 -1.71 -11.51 -15.44
C ASN A 37 -2.72 -12.51 -14.84
N GLY A 38 -2.61 -12.75 -13.54
CA GLY A 38 -3.45 -13.72 -12.84
C GLY A 38 -3.54 -13.47 -11.33
N PRO A 39 -4.20 -14.39 -10.60
CA PRO A 39 -4.29 -14.36 -9.15
C PRO A 39 -2.91 -14.27 -8.51
N GLY A 40 -2.79 -13.76 -7.29
CA GLY A 40 -1.49 -13.87 -6.63
C GLY A 40 -1.13 -15.34 -6.36
N ILE A 41 0.16 -15.68 -6.37
CA ILE A 41 0.62 -17.06 -6.14
C ILE A 41 1.20 -17.14 -4.74
N GLU A 42 0.74 -18.11 -3.94
CA GLU A 42 1.32 -18.40 -2.65
C GLU A 42 2.40 -19.47 -2.79
N ILE A 43 3.62 -19.09 -2.43
CA ILE A 43 4.77 -19.96 -2.34
C ILE A 43 5.61 -19.59 -1.12
N GLU A 44 6.45 -20.52 -0.67
CA GLU A 44 7.36 -20.31 0.46
C GLU A 44 8.43 -19.25 0.14
N ASN A 45 9.12 -19.40 -0.99
CA ASN A 45 10.22 -18.53 -1.40
C ASN A 45 9.75 -17.44 -2.36
N LYS A 46 9.37 -16.28 -1.81
CA LYS A 46 8.89 -15.13 -2.59
C LYS A 46 10.03 -14.48 -3.39
N SER A 47 9.74 -14.06 -4.62
CA SER A 47 10.73 -13.56 -5.59
C SER A 47 10.11 -12.63 -6.63
N GLU A 48 8.81 -12.79 -6.90
CA GLU A 48 8.05 -11.99 -7.84
C GLU A 48 6.98 -11.16 -7.13
N PHE A 49 6.52 -10.08 -7.76
CA PHE A 49 5.52 -9.19 -7.18
C PHE A 49 4.20 -9.90 -6.91
N TRP A 50 3.79 -10.83 -7.78
CA TRP A 50 2.58 -11.64 -7.58
C TRP A 50 2.68 -12.66 -6.44
N HIS A 51 3.85 -12.83 -5.81
CA HIS A 51 4.00 -13.57 -4.55
C HIS A 51 3.73 -12.70 -3.31
N GLY A 52 3.68 -11.37 -3.49
CA GLY A 52 3.47 -10.40 -2.43
C GLY A 52 2.00 -10.21 -2.07
N GLU A 53 1.74 -9.83 -0.81
CA GLU A 53 0.39 -9.59 -0.31
C GLU A 53 -0.31 -8.44 -1.03
N LEU A 54 0.44 -7.40 -1.41
CA LEU A 54 -0.09 -6.27 -2.16
C LEU A 54 -0.74 -6.71 -3.48
N TRP A 55 -0.08 -7.59 -4.23
CA TRP A 55 -0.67 -8.14 -5.46
C TRP A 55 -1.86 -9.03 -5.15
N GLN A 56 -1.70 -9.96 -4.19
CA GLN A 56 -2.72 -10.93 -3.81
C GLN A 56 -4.03 -10.25 -3.37
N GLN A 57 -3.96 -9.16 -2.62
CA GLN A 57 -5.12 -8.52 -1.98
C GLN A 57 -5.73 -7.38 -2.82
N SER A 58 -4.97 -6.79 -3.75
CA SER A 58 -5.40 -5.60 -4.49
C SER A 58 -6.36 -5.94 -5.63
N PRO A 59 -7.54 -5.28 -5.71
CA PRO A 59 -8.43 -5.40 -6.86
C PRO A 59 -7.82 -4.97 -8.21
N LEU A 60 -6.81 -4.09 -8.16
CA LEU A 60 -6.13 -3.53 -9.34
C LEU A 60 -5.10 -4.48 -9.96
N PHE A 61 -4.62 -5.49 -9.21
CA PHE A 61 -3.50 -6.33 -9.62
C PHE A 61 -3.86 -7.82 -9.62
N GLY A 62 -4.35 -8.31 -8.47
CA GLY A 62 -4.69 -9.71 -8.28
C GLY A 62 -6.12 -10.03 -8.67
N GLU A 63 -6.51 -11.27 -8.38
CA GLU A 63 -7.88 -11.70 -8.57
C GLU A 63 -8.76 -11.15 -7.46
N HIS A 64 -9.90 -10.57 -7.84
CA HIS A 64 -10.74 -9.80 -6.91
C HIS A 64 -12.12 -10.40 -6.69
N SER A 65 -12.59 -11.29 -7.57
CA SER A 65 -13.81 -12.05 -7.36
C SER A 65 -13.67 -13.51 -7.76
N ILE A 66 -14.54 -14.35 -7.21
CA ILE A 66 -14.64 -15.77 -7.51
C ILE A 66 -16.09 -16.21 -7.41
N ILE A 67 -16.54 -17.07 -8.34
CA ILE A 67 -17.87 -17.67 -8.31
C ILE A 67 -17.78 -19.05 -7.67
N ILE A 68 -18.55 -19.27 -6.60
CA ILE A 68 -18.63 -20.54 -5.87
C ILE A 68 -20.11 -20.89 -5.75
N ASN A 69 -20.52 -22.05 -6.26
CA ASN A 69 -21.92 -22.50 -6.27
C ASN A 69 -22.90 -21.42 -6.79
N SER A 70 -22.54 -20.76 -7.90
CA SER A 70 -23.31 -19.67 -8.54
C SER A 70 -23.45 -18.39 -7.72
N VAL A 71 -22.70 -18.25 -6.62
CA VAL A 71 -22.61 -17.01 -5.84
C VAL A 71 -21.24 -16.39 -6.06
N GLU A 72 -21.21 -15.12 -6.42
CA GLU A 72 -19.97 -14.36 -6.56
C GLU A 72 -19.51 -13.82 -5.21
N TYR A 73 -18.24 -14.01 -4.88
CA TYR A 73 -17.58 -13.52 -3.67
C TYR A 73 -16.44 -12.59 -4.05
N PHE A 74 -16.26 -11.52 -3.29
CA PHE A 74 -15.21 -10.52 -3.51
C PHE A 74 -14.15 -10.54 -2.41
N THR A 75 -12.92 -10.15 -2.75
CA THR A 75 -11.91 -9.87 -1.74
C THR A 75 -12.38 -8.75 -0.81
N GLY A 76 -12.07 -8.86 0.47
CA GLY A 76 -12.54 -7.97 1.52
C GLY A 76 -13.92 -8.30 2.10
N GLU A 77 -14.72 -9.17 1.47
CA GLU A 77 -16.01 -9.58 2.01
C GLU A 77 -15.88 -10.47 3.26
N PHE A 78 -16.88 -10.38 4.12
CA PHE A 78 -17.01 -11.24 5.29
C PHE A 78 -17.86 -12.46 4.95
N VAL A 79 -17.40 -13.62 5.39
CA VAL A 79 -17.99 -14.92 5.08
C VAL A 79 -18.01 -15.82 6.29
N HIS A 80 -18.91 -16.79 6.28
CA HIS A 80 -18.89 -17.89 7.22
C HIS A 80 -18.20 -19.12 6.64
N ILE A 81 -17.44 -19.80 7.49
CA ILE A 81 -16.95 -21.16 7.25
C ILE A 81 -17.33 -22.05 8.43
N ILE A 82 -17.53 -23.34 8.19
CA ILE A 82 -17.68 -24.33 9.26
C ILE A 82 -16.32 -24.97 9.52
N THR A 83 -15.78 -24.76 10.71
CA THR A 83 -14.56 -25.42 11.18
C THR A 83 -14.79 -25.92 12.60
N SER A 84 -14.36 -27.16 12.87
CA SER A 84 -14.56 -27.83 14.16
C SER A 84 -16.02 -27.79 14.66
N ASN A 85 -16.98 -28.02 13.77
CA ASN A 85 -18.43 -27.96 14.04
C ASN A 85 -18.96 -26.61 14.52
N HIS A 86 -18.20 -25.53 14.31
CA HIS A 86 -18.62 -24.18 14.64
C HIS A 86 -18.68 -23.30 13.38
N LEU A 87 -19.67 -22.42 13.35
CA LEU A 87 -19.74 -21.36 12.35
C LEU A 87 -18.78 -20.24 12.75
N ASN A 88 -17.79 -19.98 11.90
CA ASN A 88 -16.76 -18.99 12.14
C ASN A 88 -16.86 -17.86 11.12
N CYS A 89 -16.85 -16.62 11.60
CA CYS A 89 -16.78 -15.44 10.76
C CYS A 89 -15.34 -15.20 10.32
N MET A 90 -15.14 -15.02 9.02
CA MET A 90 -13.86 -14.78 8.40
C MET A 90 -13.97 -13.63 7.41
N ARG A 91 -12.83 -13.08 6.98
CA ARG A 91 -12.77 -12.14 5.86
C ARG A 91 -11.92 -12.73 4.75
N ILE A 92 -12.42 -12.70 3.50
CA ILE A 92 -11.62 -13.07 2.33
C ILE A 92 -10.58 -11.97 2.15
N THR A 93 -9.28 -12.28 2.26
CA THR A 93 -8.24 -11.28 2.00
C THR A 93 -7.70 -11.39 0.59
N SER A 94 -7.63 -12.60 0.04
CA SER A 94 -7.15 -12.78 -1.34
C SER A 94 -7.60 -14.09 -1.94
N ILE A 95 -7.69 -14.09 -3.27
CA ILE A 95 -7.90 -15.26 -4.10
C ILE A 95 -6.54 -15.56 -4.75
N ILE A 96 -6.03 -16.76 -4.50
CA ILE A 96 -4.65 -17.10 -4.81
C ILE A 96 -4.55 -18.45 -5.52
N PHE A 97 -3.44 -18.66 -6.24
CA PHE A 97 -2.99 -19.99 -6.61
C PHE A 97 -2.06 -20.55 -5.53
N HIS A 98 -2.34 -21.76 -5.09
CA HIS A 98 -1.49 -22.51 -4.16
C HIS A 98 -1.54 -23.99 -4.53
N ASN A 99 -0.38 -24.59 -4.81
CA ASN A 99 -0.26 -25.96 -5.32
C ASN A 99 -1.18 -26.21 -6.53
N GLU A 100 -1.06 -25.35 -7.55
CA GLU A 100 -1.80 -25.42 -8.82
C GLU A 100 -3.34 -25.28 -8.72
N ASN A 101 -3.86 -25.02 -7.53
CA ASN A 101 -5.30 -24.88 -7.28
C ASN A 101 -5.63 -23.48 -6.79
N VAL A 102 -6.82 -22.99 -7.19
CA VAL A 102 -7.37 -21.75 -6.62
C VAL A 102 -7.73 -22.00 -5.16
N LYS A 103 -7.26 -21.13 -4.28
CA LYS A 103 -7.52 -21.13 -2.84
C LYS A 103 -7.89 -19.74 -2.37
N LEU A 104 -8.50 -19.68 -1.20
CA LEU A 104 -8.79 -18.42 -0.50
C LEU A 104 -7.85 -18.27 0.68
N LYS A 105 -7.25 -17.09 0.83
CA LYS A 105 -6.69 -16.66 2.11
C LYS A 105 -7.76 -15.96 2.90
N LEU A 106 -7.98 -16.42 4.13
CA LEU A 106 -8.96 -15.85 5.03
C LEU A 106 -8.28 -15.29 6.28
N GLN A 107 -8.72 -14.10 6.68
CA GLN A 107 -8.39 -13.49 7.96
C GLN A 107 -9.44 -13.88 9.00
N ARG A 108 -8.97 -14.26 10.19
CA ARG A 108 -9.83 -14.80 11.24
C ARG A 108 -10.39 -13.73 12.15
N PHE A 109 -11.61 -13.98 12.62
CA PHE A 109 -12.27 -13.21 13.67
C PHE A 109 -12.61 -14.16 14.81
N LEU A 110 -12.07 -13.88 16.00
CA LEU A 110 -12.21 -14.74 17.16
C LEU A 110 -13.54 -14.50 17.87
N ARG A 111 -14.09 -15.58 18.45
CA ARG A 111 -15.13 -15.48 19.47
C ARG A 111 -14.51 -15.21 20.84
N PHE A 112 -15.35 -14.84 21.80
CA PHE A 112 -14.92 -14.56 23.17
C PHE A 112 -14.20 -15.77 23.81
N GLU A 113 -14.69 -16.99 23.56
CA GLU A 113 -14.14 -18.22 24.15
C GLU A 113 -12.71 -18.51 23.66
N GLU A 114 -12.37 -18.04 22.46
CA GLU A 114 -11.07 -18.21 21.81
C GLU A 114 -10.02 -17.19 22.27
N LEU A 115 -10.42 -16.17 23.03
CA LEU A 115 -9.47 -15.20 23.57
C LEU A 115 -8.53 -15.84 24.61
N PRO A 116 -7.29 -15.33 24.75
CA PRO A 116 -6.45 -15.64 25.91
C PRO A 116 -7.15 -15.25 27.22
N ASP A 117 -7.02 -16.07 28.26
CA ASP A 117 -7.80 -15.91 29.52
C ASP A 117 -7.63 -14.54 30.18
N ARG A 118 -6.44 -13.95 30.13
CA ARG A 118 -6.19 -12.59 30.65
C ARG A 118 -7.04 -11.49 30.00
N PHE A 119 -7.63 -11.75 28.83
CA PHE A 119 -8.47 -10.80 28.11
C PHE A 119 -9.96 -11.12 28.26
N LYS A 120 -10.32 -12.25 28.89
CA LYS A 120 -11.71 -12.63 29.15
C LYS A 120 -12.26 -11.85 30.34
N THR A 121 -12.92 -10.73 30.07
CA THR A 121 -13.60 -9.91 31.09
C THR A 121 -15.12 -10.02 30.95
N SER A 122 -15.85 -9.77 32.04
CA SER A 122 -17.33 -9.76 32.03
C SER A 122 -17.89 -8.73 31.05
N GLU A 123 -17.20 -7.61 30.87
CA GLU A 123 -17.55 -6.58 29.88
C GLU A 123 -17.48 -7.13 28.45
N ARG A 124 -16.40 -7.83 28.09
CA ARG A 124 -16.25 -8.45 26.76
C ARG A 124 -17.18 -9.64 26.54
N ALA A 125 -17.60 -10.31 27.62
CA ALA A 125 -18.58 -11.40 27.56
C ALA A 125 -20.03 -10.90 27.32
N SER A 126 -20.29 -9.60 27.51
CA SER A 126 -21.65 -9.06 27.49
C SER A 126 -22.34 -9.13 26.13
N ASN A 127 -21.59 -9.08 25.03
CA ASN A 127 -22.12 -9.13 23.67
C ASN A 127 -21.57 -10.34 22.90
N ILE A 128 -22.44 -11.33 22.68
CA ILE A 128 -22.12 -12.55 21.93
C ILE A 128 -21.81 -12.31 20.45
N ASN A 129 -22.19 -11.16 19.89
CA ASN A 129 -21.94 -10.78 18.50
C ASN A 129 -20.62 -10.01 18.34
N THR A 130 -19.92 -9.69 19.43
CA THR A 130 -18.59 -9.10 19.35
C THR A 130 -17.59 -10.14 18.84
N ARG A 131 -16.71 -9.69 17.95
CA ARG A 131 -15.60 -10.48 17.43
C ARG A 131 -14.30 -9.69 17.55
N TRP A 132 -13.18 -10.40 17.62
CA TRP A 132 -11.84 -9.81 17.66
C TRP A 132 -11.10 -10.12 16.38
N LEU A 133 -10.59 -9.09 15.70
CA LEU A 133 -9.75 -9.26 14.52
C LEU A 133 -8.46 -9.96 14.93
N LEU A 134 -8.12 -11.09 14.29
CA LEU A 134 -6.83 -11.74 14.51
C LEU A 134 -5.81 -11.26 13.47
N GLU A 135 -4.78 -10.56 13.93
CA GLU A 135 -3.56 -10.28 13.16
C GLU A 135 -2.52 -11.37 13.42
N ASP A 136 -2.70 -12.48 12.71
CA ASP A 136 -1.75 -13.60 12.63
C ASP A 136 -1.75 -14.13 11.18
N LYS A 137 -1.01 -15.22 10.93
CA LYS A 137 -0.97 -15.87 9.62
C LYS A 137 -2.39 -16.18 9.12
N PRO A 138 -2.74 -15.78 7.88
CA PRO A 138 -4.04 -16.12 7.31
C PRO A 138 -4.15 -17.63 7.12
N ILE A 139 -5.39 -18.12 7.15
CA ILE A 139 -5.67 -19.52 6.81
C ILE A 139 -5.87 -19.64 5.30
N ILE A 140 -5.35 -20.72 4.71
CA ILE A 140 -5.54 -21.02 3.28
C ILE A 140 -6.54 -22.18 3.19
N VAL A 141 -7.64 -21.96 2.47
CA VAL A 141 -8.74 -22.93 2.38
C VAL A 141 -9.18 -23.16 0.94
N ASP A 142 -9.86 -24.28 0.72
CA ASP A 142 -10.56 -24.52 -0.53
C ASP A 142 -11.79 -23.61 -0.64
N PRO A 143 -12.08 -22.98 -1.79
CA PRO A 143 -13.25 -22.11 -1.94
C PRO A 143 -14.58 -22.77 -1.54
N ARG A 144 -14.70 -24.10 -1.68
CA ARG A 144 -15.94 -24.83 -1.38
C ARG A 144 -16.28 -24.87 0.11
N VAL A 145 -15.38 -24.46 1.02
CA VAL A 145 -15.68 -24.41 2.46
C VAL A 145 -16.54 -23.21 2.86
N LEU A 146 -16.70 -22.23 1.95
CA LEU A 146 -17.55 -21.07 2.21
C LEU A 146 -19.01 -21.50 2.32
N VAL A 147 -19.68 -21.02 3.37
CA VAL A 147 -21.10 -21.31 3.63
C VAL A 147 -21.98 -20.22 3.04
N ASN A 148 -21.80 -18.98 3.50
CA ASN A 148 -22.53 -17.81 3.04
C ASN A 148 -21.78 -16.52 3.36
N LYS A 149 -22.24 -15.41 2.79
CA LYS A 149 -21.78 -14.06 3.15
C LYS A 149 -22.35 -13.66 4.50
N THR A 150 -21.64 -12.78 5.20
CA THR A 150 -22.10 -12.15 6.45
C THR A 150 -21.74 -10.67 6.46
N SER A 151 -22.32 -9.91 7.40
CA SER A 151 -22.06 -8.48 7.56
C SER A 151 -21.36 -8.25 8.90
N VAL A 152 -20.25 -7.52 8.85
CA VAL A 152 -19.45 -7.17 10.03
C VAL A 152 -19.27 -5.65 10.05
N TRP A 153 -19.63 -5.03 11.17
CA TRP A 153 -19.31 -3.64 11.41
C TRP A 153 -17.94 -3.52 12.08
N LEU A 154 -16.98 -2.95 11.36
CA LEU A 154 -15.71 -2.52 11.93
C LEU A 154 -15.89 -1.13 12.54
N ARG A 155 -15.67 -0.99 13.85
CA ARG A 155 -16.01 0.25 14.58
C ARG A 155 -15.17 1.48 14.21
N ASP A 156 -14.06 1.31 13.48
CA ASP A 156 -13.31 2.42 12.89
C ASP A 156 -13.97 3.00 11.63
N GLN A 157 -15.05 2.39 11.14
CA GLN A 157 -15.83 2.79 9.98
C GLN A 157 -17.25 3.24 10.34
N GLN A 158 -17.93 3.84 9.37
CA GLN A 158 -19.32 4.24 9.51
C GLN A 158 -20.20 3.05 9.91
N LYS A 159 -21.08 3.27 10.89
CA LYS A 159 -21.99 2.25 11.39
C LYS A 159 -22.97 1.80 10.30
N LEU A 160 -23.04 0.49 10.10
CA LEU A 160 -23.98 -0.14 9.18
C LEU A 160 -25.40 -0.18 9.77
N SER A 161 -26.41 -0.07 8.90
CA SER A 161 -27.82 -0.23 9.29
C SER A 161 -28.12 -1.65 9.79
N TYR A 162 -27.42 -2.65 9.25
CA TYR A 162 -27.55 -4.05 9.63
C TYR A 162 -26.18 -4.75 9.60
N TYR A 163 -25.85 -5.45 10.69
CA TYR A 163 -24.65 -6.27 10.80
C TYR A 163 -24.90 -7.47 11.71
N SER A 164 -24.22 -8.58 11.42
CA SER A 164 -24.26 -9.78 12.26
C SER A 164 -23.25 -9.70 13.40
N TYR A 165 -22.10 -9.07 13.16
CA TYR A 165 -21.02 -8.95 14.13
C TYR A 165 -20.46 -7.54 14.21
N GLU A 166 -19.87 -7.19 15.34
CA GLU A 166 -19.09 -5.97 15.51
C GLU A 166 -17.67 -6.26 15.96
N VAL A 167 -16.74 -5.41 15.54
CA VAL A 167 -15.31 -5.55 15.85
C VAL A 167 -14.76 -4.20 16.27
N ASP A 168 -14.24 -4.14 17.50
CA ASP A 168 -13.60 -2.94 18.08
C ASP A 168 -12.12 -3.17 18.43
N GLU A 169 -11.69 -4.42 18.45
CA GLU A 169 -10.39 -4.81 18.98
C GLU A 169 -9.69 -5.80 18.06
N ILE A 170 -8.36 -5.68 18.05
CA ILE A 170 -7.43 -6.53 17.32
C ILE A 170 -6.61 -7.31 18.32
N LEU A 171 -6.60 -8.63 18.19
CA LEU A 171 -5.64 -9.50 18.87
C LEU A 171 -4.43 -9.71 17.95
N TYR A 172 -3.24 -9.39 18.44
CA TYR A 172 -1.99 -9.54 17.70
C TYR A 172 -0.88 -10.07 18.63
N ARG A 173 0.22 -10.53 18.05
CA ARG A 173 1.37 -11.05 18.80
C ARG A 173 2.56 -10.11 18.69
N TYR A 174 3.12 -9.72 19.83
CA TYR A 174 4.34 -8.93 19.94
C TYR A 174 5.29 -9.61 20.91
N GLU A 175 6.53 -9.89 20.50
CA GLU A 175 7.53 -10.60 21.31
C GLU A 175 6.97 -11.87 21.96
N ASN A 176 6.30 -12.71 21.16
CA ASN A 176 5.62 -13.94 21.58
C ASN A 176 4.50 -13.78 22.62
N THR A 177 4.10 -12.54 22.93
CA THR A 177 3.04 -12.23 23.86
C THR A 177 1.82 -11.70 23.11
N TRP A 178 0.64 -12.25 23.40
CA TRP A 178 -0.61 -11.70 22.86
C TRP A 178 -0.87 -10.28 23.40
N LYS A 179 -1.35 -9.38 22.56
CA LYS A 179 -1.75 -8.02 22.97
C LYS A 179 -3.03 -7.67 22.25
N ILE A 180 -3.76 -6.71 22.83
CA ILE A 180 -4.97 -6.16 22.24
C ILE A 180 -4.77 -4.68 22.00
N ARG A 181 -5.19 -4.22 20.81
CA ARG A 181 -5.28 -2.80 20.47
C ARG A 181 -6.60 -2.48 19.79
N ASN A 182 -6.97 -1.20 19.76
CA ASN A 182 -8.19 -0.76 19.10
C ASN A 182 -8.12 -1.00 17.58
N ILE A 183 -9.28 -1.28 16.98
CA ILE A 183 -9.46 -1.55 15.55
C ILE A 183 -9.01 -0.39 14.64
N CYS A 184 -8.91 0.85 15.16
CA CYS A 184 -8.38 1.99 14.42
C CYS A 184 -6.92 1.82 13.99
N TYR A 185 -6.16 0.96 14.67
CA TYR A 185 -4.76 0.62 14.40
C TYR A 185 -4.61 -0.64 13.52
N ARG A 186 -5.55 -0.88 12.61
CA ARG A 186 -5.44 -1.94 11.60
C ARG A 186 -4.87 -1.41 10.30
N ILE A 187 -4.26 -2.30 9.52
CA ILE A 187 -4.03 -2.06 8.11
C ILE A 187 -5.36 -2.28 7.38
N ARG A 188 -5.85 -1.28 6.65
CA ARG A 188 -7.05 -1.42 5.82
C ARG A 188 -6.75 -2.35 4.65
N HIS A 189 -7.70 -3.23 4.37
CA HIS A 189 -7.65 -4.08 3.19
C HIS A 189 -7.84 -3.23 1.92
N PRO A 190 -7.16 -3.53 0.79
CA PRO A 190 -7.30 -2.75 -0.44
C PRO A 190 -8.73 -2.54 -0.93
N SER A 191 -9.62 -3.52 -0.75
CA SER A 191 -11.04 -3.39 -1.10
C SER A 191 -11.79 -2.25 -0.37
N GLU A 192 -11.21 -1.67 0.68
CA GLU A 192 -11.83 -0.59 1.46
C GLU A 192 -11.53 0.80 0.90
N TYR A 193 -10.58 0.91 -0.02
CA TYR A 193 -10.18 2.17 -0.65
C TYR A 193 -9.97 2.07 -2.17
N CYS A 194 -9.90 0.86 -2.72
CA CYS A 194 -9.90 0.58 -4.15
C CYS A 194 -11.27 0.09 -4.61
N SER A 195 -11.78 0.65 -5.70
CA SER A 195 -12.96 0.12 -6.36
C SER A 195 -12.63 -1.18 -7.10
N PHE A 196 -13.63 -2.07 -7.21
CA PHE A 196 -13.53 -3.22 -8.10
C PHE A 196 -13.77 -2.78 -9.55
N PRO A 197 -12.93 -3.22 -10.51
CA PRO A 197 -13.18 -3.01 -11.93
C PRO A 197 -14.54 -3.59 -12.34
N GLN A 198 -15.31 -2.85 -13.14
CA GLN A 198 -16.61 -3.28 -13.64
C GLN A 198 -16.49 -3.76 -15.08
N ASN A 199 -16.51 -5.08 -15.28
CA ASN A 199 -16.49 -5.66 -16.63
C ASN A 199 -17.90 -5.89 -17.20
N SER A 200 -18.71 -4.83 -17.28
CA SER A 200 -20.08 -4.91 -17.80
C SER A 200 -20.16 -5.38 -19.26
N SER A 201 -19.08 -5.16 -20.02
CA SER A 201 -18.99 -5.49 -21.46
C SER A 201 -18.40 -6.88 -21.74
N ASN A 202 -18.08 -7.68 -20.72
CA ASN A 202 -17.42 -9.00 -20.85
C ASN A 202 -16.15 -8.97 -21.73
N LEU A 203 -15.39 -7.88 -21.69
CA LEU A 203 -14.13 -7.76 -22.42
C LEU A 203 -13.02 -8.53 -21.69
N PRO A 204 -11.95 -8.95 -22.38
CA PRO A 204 -10.73 -9.39 -21.72
C PRO A 204 -10.22 -8.30 -20.77
N ILE A 205 -9.78 -8.68 -19.57
CA ILE A 205 -9.25 -7.74 -18.58
C ILE A 205 -7.74 -7.92 -18.46
N TRP A 206 -7.00 -6.82 -18.54
CA TRP A 206 -5.58 -6.78 -18.28
C TRP A 206 -5.26 -5.89 -17.08
N LYS A 207 -4.76 -6.49 -15.99
CA LYS A 207 -4.42 -5.77 -14.75
C LYS A 207 -2.92 -5.48 -14.71
N LEU A 208 -2.53 -4.24 -14.44
CA LEU A 208 -1.15 -3.80 -14.49
C LEU A 208 -0.67 -3.22 -13.16
N PHE A 209 0.46 -3.76 -12.70
CA PHE A 209 1.22 -3.23 -11.58
C PHE A 209 2.26 -2.23 -12.09
N ILE A 210 2.13 -0.95 -11.75
CA ILE A 210 3.10 0.08 -12.12
C ILE A 210 4.10 0.28 -10.98
N ASP A 211 5.37 -0.02 -11.23
CA ASP A 211 6.48 0.30 -10.32
C ASP A 211 7.13 1.61 -10.77
N LEU A 212 7.06 2.64 -9.94
CA LEU A 212 7.54 3.99 -10.26
C LEU A 212 8.83 4.30 -9.49
N TYR A 213 9.82 4.83 -10.20
CA TYR A 213 11.08 5.28 -9.65
C TYR A 213 11.20 6.79 -9.81
N TYR A 214 11.57 7.48 -8.72
CA TYR A 214 11.93 8.90 -8.75
C TYR A 214 13.28 9.12 -8.09
N ASP A 215 14.23 9.65 -8.85
CA ASP A 215 15.60 9.92 -8.38
C ASP A 215 16.11 11.27 -8.89
N ASP A 216 16.84 11.99 -8.06
CA ASP A 216 17.49 13.26 -8.44
C ASP A 216 18.97 13.01 -8.73
N PHE A 217 19.43 13.34 -9.93
CA PHE A 217 20.84 13.19 -10.32
C PHE A 217 21.46 14.52 -10.74
N GLY A 218 22.77 14.68 -10.50
CA GLY A 218 23.53 15.84 -10.93
C GLY A 218 23.77 15.81 -12.44
N THR A 219 23.35 16.84 -13.16
CA THR A 219 23.56 16.93 -14.62
C THR A 219 24.96 17.35 -15.01
N TYR A 220 25.65 18.07 -14.14
CA TYR A 220 27.02 18.54 -14.32
C TYR A 220 27.85 18.20 -13.08
N ARG A 221 29.20 18.18 -13.23
CA ARG A 221 30.15 17.87 -12.14
C ARG A 221 29.97 18.77 -10.89
N ASN A 222 29.36 19.94 -11.06
CA ASN A 222 29.03 20.85 -9.96
C ASN A 222 27.55 20.63 -9.56
N VAL A 223 27.34 20.19 -8.32
CA VAL A 223 26.09 19.69 -7.70
C VAL A 223 24.92 20.69 -7.69
N TYR A 224 25.10 21.90 -8.18
CA TYR A 224 24.13 22.99 -8.07
C TYR A 224 22.90 22.86 -8.99
N HIS A 225 22.92 21.94 -9.97
CA HIS A 225 21.83 21.75 -10.93
C HIS A 225 21.40 20.27 -11.01
N SER A 226 20.62 19.82 -10.02
CA SER A 226 20.02 18.49 -10.08
C SER A 226 18.82 18.44 -11.04
N LEU A 227 18.69 17.31 -11.72
CA LEU A 227 17.58 16.94 -12.60
C LEU A 227 16.91 15.70 -12.00
N GLY A 228 15.59 15.71 -11.91
CA GLY A 228 14.84 14.56 -11.41
C GLY A 228 14.49 13.62 -12.56
N GLY A 229 14.88 12.36 -12.51
CA GLY A 229 14.43 11.32 -13.45
C GLY A 229 13.20 10.60 -12.92
N VAL A 230 12.17 10.46 -13.74
CA VAL A 230 10.98 9.66 -13.43
C VAL A 230 10.88 8.51 -14.41
N TYR A 231 10.89 7.29 -13.88
CA TYR A 231 10.88 6.05 -14.64
C TYR A 231 9.76 5.14 -14.13
N ILE A 232 9.26 4.29 -15.01
CA ILE A 232 8.38 3.20 -14.62
C ILE A 232 8.89 1.86 -15.12
N GLN A 233 8.42 0.83 -14.45
CA GLN A 233 8.53 -0.55 -14.85
C GLN A 233 7.19 -1.25 -14.67
N ILE A 234 6.95 -2.28 -15.48
CA ILE A 234 5.73 -3.08 -15.39
C ILE A 234 6.00 -4.29 -14.48
N GLY A 235 5.33 -4.32 -13.33
CA GLY A 235 5.48 -5.35 -12.31
C GLY A 235 5.01 -6.74 -12.76
N ASN A 236 4.17 -6.82 -13.78
CA ASN A 236 3.76 -8.07 -14.41
C ASN A 236 4.92 -8.81 -15.10
N MET A 237 6.03 -8.12 -15.42
CA MET A 237 7.20 -8.80 -15.98
C MET A 237 7.94 -9.58 -14.88
N PRO A 238 8.45 -10.79 -15.17
CA PRO A 238 9.27 -11.54 -14.23
C PRO A 238 10.54 -10.76 -13.88
N PHE A 239 11.08 -11.01 -12.71
CA PHE A 239 12.24 -10.32 -12.17
C PHE A 239 13.44 -10.32 -13.12
N SER A 240 13.66 -11.43 -13.83
CA SER A 240 14.71 -11.55 -14.84
C SER A 240 14.58 -10.54 -15.99
N MET A 241 13.34 -10.22 -16.39
CA MET A 241 13.05 -9.19 -17.39
C MET A 241 13.09 -7.80 -16.77
N ARG A 242 12.60 -7.64 -15.54
CA ARG A 242 12.62 -6.36 -14.83
C ARG A 242 14.03 -5.81 -14.62
N LYS A 243 15.04 -6.68 -14.50
CA LYS A 243 16.45 -6.23 -14.43
C LYS A 243 17.01 -5.63 -15.72
N LEU A 244 16.35 -5.83 -16.86
CA LEU A 244 16.89 -5.38 -18.14
C LEU A 244 16.57 -3.89 -18.35
N LEU A 245 17.58 -3.10 -18.69
CA LEU A 245 17.43 -1.65 -18.95
C LEU A 245 16.35 -1.34 -19.99
N LYS A 246 16.21 -2.18 -21.02
CA LYS A 246 15.18 -2.04 -22.06
C LYS A 246 13.72 -2.14 -21.55
N ASN A 247 13.53 -2.62 -20.33
CA ASN A 247 12.22 -2.74 -19.66
C ASN A 247 12.05 -1.70 -18.53
N HIS A 248 12.83 -0.61 -18.60
CA HIS A 248 12.62 0.60 -17.81
C HIS A 248 12.19 1.70 -18.76
N PHE A 249 11.03 2.30 -18.51
CA PHE A 249 10.41 3.28 -19.39
C PHE A 249 10.53 4.66 -18.76
N VAL A 250 11.14 5.60 -19.48
CA VAL A 250 11.28 6.99 -19.02
C VAL A 250 9.94 7.70 -19.19
N ILE A 251 9.38 8.22 -18.11
CA ILE A 251 8.20 9.11 -18.16
C ILE A 251 8.64 10.54 -18.45
N GLY A 252 9.78 10.95 -17.89
CA GLY A 252 10.42 12.21 -18.25
C GLY A 252 11.36 12.72 -17.17
N PHE A 253 11.75 13.97 -17.32
CA PHE A 253 12.71 14.63 -16.44
C PHE A 253 12.11 15.88 -15.83
N VAL A 254 12.20 16.01 -14.50
CA VAL A 254 11.89 17.21 -13.75
C VAL A 254 13.06 18.18 -13.89
N PRO A 255 12.91 19.30 -14.62
CA PRO A 255 14.00 20.24 -14.83
C PRO A 255 14.48 20.86 -13.53
N PHE A 256 15.70 21.40 -13.54
CA PHE A 256 16.23 22.17 -12.43
C PHE A 256 15.29 23.32 -12.03
N GLY A 257 15.03 23.45 -10.72
CA GLY A 257 14.08 24.42 -10.18
C GLY A 257 12.59 24.06 -10.42
N GLY A 258 12.31 22.99 -11.17
CA GLY A 258 10.98 22.42 -11.35
C GLY A 258 10.50 21.66 -10.12
N LYS A 259 9.18 21.59 -9.95
CA LYS A 259 8.54 20.84 -8.86
C LYS A 259 8.01 19.51 -9.40
N PHE A 260 8.39 18.40 -8.77
CA PHE A 260 7.88 17.07 -9.09
C PHE A 260 6.34 17.03 -9.13
N LYS A 261 5.68 17.68 -8.17
CA LYS A 261 4.22 17.80 -8.09
C LYS A 261 3.58 18.37 -9.36
N ASP A 262 4.24 19.30 -10.04
CA ASP A 262 3.71 19.92 -11.25
C ASP A 262 4.02 19.05 -12.48
N PHE A 263 5.21 18.44 -12.51
CA PHE A 263 5.61 17.52 -13.57
C PHE A 263 4.73 16.26 -13.65
N ILE A 264 4.42 15.63 -12.52
CA ILE A 264 3.77 14.30 -12.49
C ILE A 264 2.27 14.35 -12.80
N ARG A 265 1.64 15.54 -12.85
CA ARG A 265 0.17 15.65 -12.99
C ARG A 265 -0.42 14.94 -14.20
N PRO A 266 0.16 15.02 -15.42
CA PRO A 266 -0.40 14.32 -16.57
C PRO A 266 -0.36 12.80 -16.40
N PHE A 267 0.75 12.27 -15.85
CA PHE A 267 0.87 10.85 -15.49
C PHE A 267 -0.21 10.42 -14.49
N LEU A 268 -0.44 11.21 -13.42
CA LEU A 268 -1.47 10.89 -12.43
C LEU A 268 -2.88 10.92 -13.02
N LYS A 269 -3.15 11.83 -13.96
CA LYS A 269 -4.44 11.89 -14.66
C LYS A 269 -4.69 10.62 -15.45
N GLU A 270 -3.71 10.18 -16.24
CA GLU A 270 -3.82 8.94 -17.02
C GLU A 270 -3.92 7.70 -16.12
N LEU A 271 -3.15 7.65 -15.03
CA LEU A 271 -3.22 6.53 -14.09
C LEU A 271 -4.59 6.47 -13.39
N LYS A 272 -5.19 7.61 -13.01
CA LYS A 272 -6.56 7.66 -12.47
C LYS A 272 -7.62 7.13 -13.44
N GLU A 273 -7.43 7.33 -14.75
CA GLU A 273 -8.31 6.73 -15.76
C GLU A 273 -8.16 5.20 -15.73
N LEU A 274 -6.93 4.70 -15.67
CA LEU A 274 -6.62 3.28 -15.61
C LEU A 274 -7.03 2.61 -14.29
N GLU A 275 -7.05 3.32 -13.16
CA GLU A 275 -7.51 2.79 -11.87
C GLU A 275 -9.00 2.46 -11.85
N LYS A 276 -9.80 3.17 -12.66
CA LYS A 276 -11.21 2.83 -12.87
C LYS A 276 -11.30 1.71 -13.88
N GLU A 277 -10.92 2.01 -15.12
CA GLU A 277 -10.72 1.09 -16.25
C GLU A 277 -10.61 1.92 -17.53
N LYS A 278 -9.84 1.43 -18.50
CA LYS A 278 -9.76 2.03 -19.83
C LYS A 278 -9.79 0.97 -20.91
N ILE A 279 -10.69 1.12 -21.89
CA ILE A 279 -10.67 0.27 -23.09
C ILE A 279 -9.50 0.70 -23.96
N ILE A 280 -8.62 -0.25 -24.27
CA ILE A 280 -7.47 -0.07 -25.15
C ILE A 280 -7.55 -1.15 -26.23
N ASN A 281 -7.41 -0.74 -27.50
CA ASN A 281 -7.31 -1.69 -28.59
C ASN A 281 -5.88 -2.28 -28.61
N ILE A 282 -5.78 -3.57 -28.30
CA ILE A 282 -4.51 -4.31 -28.27
C ILE A 282 -4.56 -5.29 -29.44
N GLN A 283 -3.73 -5.05 -30.46
CA GLN A 283 -3.61 -5.93 -31.62
C GLN A 283 -4.96 -6.19 -32.34
N GLY A 284 -5.87 -5.22 -32.36
CA GLY A 284 -7.19 -5.35 -32.98
C GLY A 284 -8.30 -5.84 -32.06
N GLU A 285 -7.99 -6.19 -30.81
CA GLU A 285 -8.96 -6.62 -29.79
C GLU A 285 -9.15 -5.53 -28.72
N ASP A 286 -10.39 -5.15 -28.47
CA ASP A 286 -10.72 -4.21 -27.39
C ASP A 286 -10.58 -4.90 -26.04
N THR A 287 -9.63 -4.45 -25.24
CA THR A 287 -9.30 -5.01 -23.93
C THR A 287 -9.53 -3.96 -22.84
N LEU A 288 -10.13 -4.38 -21.73
CA LEU A 288 -10.27 -3.56 -20.55
C LEU A 288 -8.96 -3.54 -19.76
N VAL A 289 -8.24 -2.43 -19.79
CA VAL A 289 -6.98 -2.27 -19.05
C VAL A 289 -7.24 -1.56 -17.73
N VAL A 290 -6.81 -2.20 -16.65
CA VAL A 290 -6.81 -1.66 -15.30
C VAL A 290 -5.36 -1.53 -14.85
N ALA A 291 -4.97 -0.39 -14.31
CA ALA A 291 -3.62 -0.20 -13.78
C ALA A 291 -3.65 0.58 -12.48
N GLY A 292 -2.76 0.21 -11.56
CA GLY A 292 -2.56 0.92 -10.31
C GLY A 292 -1.10 1.15 -10.03
N LEU A 293 -0.82 2.16 -9.21
CA LEU A 293 0.52 2.35 -8.68
C LEU A 293 0.79 1.26 -7.66
N GLY A 294 1.73 0.38 -7.98
CA GLY A 294 2.08 -0.77 -7.17
C GLY A 294 3.17 -0.44 -6.14
N LEU A 295 4.32 0.05 -6.60
CA LEU A 295 5.44 0.44 -5.74
C LEU A 295 5.98 1.78 -6.21
N VAL A 296 6.48 2.58 -5.26
CA VAL A 296 7.11 3.86 -5.51
C VAL A 296 8.46 3.90 -4.83
N THR A 297 9.51 3.69 -5.59
CA THR A 297 10.88 3.67 -5.08
C THR A 297 11.55 5.02 -5.27
N ALA A 298 12.10 5.53 -4.18
CA ALA A 298 12.91 6.74 -4.15
C ALA A 298 13.93 6.62 -3.01
N ASP A 299 14.99 7.41 -3.04
CA ASP A 299 15.91 7.57 -1.91
C ASP A 299 15.21 8.22 -0.69
N LEU A 300 15.82 8.09 0.50
CA LEU A 300 15.22 8.48 1.79
C LEU A 300 14.48 9.84 1.77
N PRO A 301 15.09 10.96 1.32
CA PRO A 301 14.45 12.25 1.44
C PRO A 301 13.25 12.37 0.49
N GLN A 302 13.35 11.82 -0.73
CA GLN A 302 12.29 11.86 -1.73
C GLN A 302 11.18 10.90 -1.34
N GLY A 303 11.51 9.73 -0.77
CA GLY A 303 10.55 8.79 -0.20
C GLY A 303 9.74 9.38 0.95
N ASN A 304 10.34 10.22 1.81
CA ASN A 304 9.60 10.99 2.82
C ASN A 304 8.74 12.07 2.17
N ASP A 305 9.28 12.79 1.18
CA ASP A 305 8.56 13.81 0.45
C ASP A 305 7.29 13.24 -0.24
N LEU A 306 7.37 12.03 -0.80
CA LEU A 306 6.29 11.29 -1.45
C LEU A 306 5.26 10.69 -0.48
N ALA A 307 5.66 10.42 0.76
CA ALA A 307 4.76 9.99 1.83
C ALA A 307 4.21 11.15 2.67
N GLY A 308 4.61 12.39 2.38
CA GLY A 308 4.19 13.59 3.11
C GLY A 308 4.76 13.67 4.52
N VAL A 309 5.82 12.93 4.79
CA VAL A 309 6.53 12.90 6.08
C VAL A 309 7.67 13.93 6.03
N MET A 310 7.98 14.51 7.18
CA MET A 310 9.12 15.41 7.34
C MET A 310 10.43 14.66 7.05
N ARG A 311 11.50 15.40 6.74
CA ARG A 311 12.80 14.78 6.41
C ARG A 311 13.43 14.15 7.64
N HIS A 312 14.42 13.29 7.40
CA HIS A 312 15.12 12.52 8.42
C HIS A 312 15.71 13.35 9.57
N ASN A 313 16.00 14.65 9.35
CA ASN A 313 16.51 15.55 10.38
C ASN A 313 15.42 16.19 11.26
N ALA A 314 14.15 15.82 11.09
CA ALA A 314 13.06 16.29 11.92
C ALA A 314 12.91 15.43 13.19
N LYS A 315 12.32 16.03 14.25
CA LYS A 315 12.03 15.36 15.53
C LYS A 315 11.40 13.97 15.33
N LYS A 316 10.45 13.90 14.38
CA LYS A 316 9.79 12.68 13.89
C LYS A 316 9.95 12.62 12.37
N GLY A 317 11.08 12.10 11.92
CA GLY A 317 11.40 11.97 10.49
C GLY A 317 11.13 10.58 9.90
N CYS A 318 10.68 9.62 10.70
CA CYS A 318 10.42 8.26 10.24
C CYS A 318 9.05 8.14 9.58
N ARG A 319 8.99 7.48 8.42
CA ARG A 319 7.72 7.26 7.72
C ARG A 319 6.78 6.26 8.42
N PHE A 320 7.32 5.34 9.21
CA PHE A 320 6.55 4.23 9.77
C PHE A 320 6.16 4.41 11.23
N CYS A 321 6.81 5.33 11.96
CA CYS A 321 6.50 5.54 13.36
C CYS A 321 6.68 7.00 13.78
N MET A 322 5.96 7.37 14.82
CA MET A 322 5.98 8.66 15.50
C MET A 322 7.05 8.74 16.59
N ILE A 323 7.97 7.77 16.66
CA ILE A 323 9.09 7.76 17.60
C ILE A 323 10.01 8.94 17.31
N GLU A 324 10.37 9.66 18.36
CA GLU A 324 11.30 10.77 18.25
C GLU A 324 12.74 10.29 18.11
N GLU A 325 13.57 11.05 17.39
CA GLU A 325 14.96 10.68 17.10
C GLU A 325 15.74 10.22 18.35
N HIS A 326 15.60 10.95 19.45
CA HIS A 326 16.28 10.69 20.72
C HIS A 326 15.72 9.49 21.50
N GLU A 327 14.54 8.98 21.12
CA GLU A 327 13.88 7.82 21.74
C GLU A 327 14.03 6.54 20.92
N SER A 328 14.69 6.61 19.75
CA SER A 328 14.86 5.51 18.79
C SER A 328 15.50 4.23 19.36
N LEU A 329 16.17 4.32 20.51
CA LEU A 329 16.83 3.19 21.19
C LEU A 329 16.08 2.69 22.43
N LYS A 330 14.92 3.26 22.78
CA LYS A 330 14.13 2.81 23.93
C LYS A 330 13.44 1.49 23.61
N SER A 331 13.31 0.63 24.62
CA SER A 331 12.42 -0.53 24.54
C SER A 331 10.99 -0.04 24.71
N PHE A 332 10.11 -0.39 23.77
CA PHE A 332 8.68 -0.06 23.84
C PHE A 332 7.90 -1.30 24.25
N ASP A 333 7.00 -1.12 25.23
CA ASP A 333 6.09 -2.19 25.63
C ASP A 333 5.12 -2.56 24.50
N ASP A 334 4.74 -1.61 23.65
CA ASP A 334 3.85 -1.82 22.52
C ASP A 334 4.12 -0.82 21.41
N LEU A 335 4.88 -1.26 20.40
CA LEU A 335 5.23 -0.43 19.25
C LEU A 335 4.01 -0.04 18.40
N SER A 336 2.91 -0.81 18.46
CA SER A 336 1.78 -0.62 17.54
C SER A 336 1.11 0.74 17.67
N LYS A 337 1.18 1.38 18.83
CA LYS A 337 0.64 2.73 19.08
C LYS A 337 1.56 3.83 18.58
N GLU A 338 2.84 3.52 18.42
CA GLU A 338 3.85 4.44 17.92
C GLU A 338 3.95 4.38 16.39
N LEU A 339 3.28 3.43 15.72
CA LEU A 339 3.30 3.35 14.26
C LEU A 339 2.40 4.40 13.61
N HIS A 340 2.78 4.83 12.41
CA HIS A 340 1.88 5.53 11.51
C HIS A 340 0.92 4.54 10.85
N TYR A 341 -0.32 4.99 10.67
CA TYR A 341 -1.34 4.26 9.92
C TYR A 341 -1.93 5.18 8.86
N HIS A 342 -2.06 4.68 7.62
CA HIS A 342 -2.46 5.48 6.46
C HIS A 342 -3.73 6.31 6.72
N GLN A 343 -4.78 5.66 7.23
CA GLN A 343 -6.06 6.32 7.53
C GLN A 343 -6.00 7.33 8.69
N LEU A 344 -5.07 7.15 9.63
CA LEU A 344 -4.88 8.10 10.73
C LEU A 344 -4.10 9.31 10.25
N MET A 345 -3.09 9.10 9.40
CA MET A 345 -2.36 10.17 8.73
C MET A 345 -3.30 11.06 7.89
N ASP A 346 -4.31 10.49 7.24
CA ASP A 346 -5.30 11.31 6.52
C ASP A 346 -5.98 12.32 7.43
N ARG A 347 -6.41 11.88 8.63
CA ARG A 347 -7.04 12.74 9.64
C ARG A 347 -6.06 13.78 10.18
N GLU A 348 -4.80 13.39 10.37
CA GLU A 348 -3.72 14.27 10.80
C GLU A 348 -3.42 15.36 9.75
N PHE A 349 -3.37 15.01 8.47
CA PHE A 349 -3.24 15.98 7.38
C PHE A 349 -4.44 16.93 7.34
N GLU A 350 -5.68 16.43 7.48
CA GLU A 350 -6.85 17.31 7.54
C GLU A 350 -6.75 18.31 8.69
N LYS A 351 -6.34 17.86 9.88
CA LYS A 351 -6.13 18.73 11.05
C LYS A 351 -5.07 19.81 10.79
N ILE A 352 -3.95 19.44 10.17
CA ILE A 352 -2.87 20.36 9.79
C ILE A 352 -3.38 21.39 8.75
N LEU A 353 -4.16 20.96 7.77
CA LEU A 353 -4.64 21.81 6.68
C LEU A 353 -5.80 22.72 7.10
N SER A 354 -6.59 22.30 8.09
CA SER A 354 -7.69 23.09 8.65
C SER A 354 -7.27 24.06 9.76
N SER A 355 -5.97 24.16 10.07
CA SER A 355 -5.46 25.03 11.15
C SER A 355 -5.67 26.52 10.83
N ASN A 356 -5.92 27.34 11.85
CA ASN A 356 -6.30 28.74 11.68
C ASN A 356 -5.13 29.67 11.35
N SER A 357 -3.89 29.20 11.56
CA SER A 357 -2.68 29.98 11.30
C SER A 357 -1.51 29.12 10.80
N LEU A 358 -0.59 29.75 10.06
CA LEU A 358 0.65 29.11 9.64
C LEU A 358 1.55 28.70 10.81
N THR A 359 1.45 29.40 11.95
CA THR A 359 2.22 29.07 13.16
C THR A 359 1.72 27.79 13.79
N GLU A 360 0.40 27.68 13.98
CA GLU A 360 -0.25 26.46 14.48
C GLU A 360 0.02 25.27 13.56
N GLN A 361 -0.07 25.49 12.24
CA GLN A 361 0.23 24.46 11.26
C GLN A 361 1.67 23.94 11.38
N LYS A 362 2.66 24.82 11.58
CA LYS A 362 4.07 24.42 11.78
C LYS A 362 4.28 23.62 13.06
N VAL A 363 3.59 23.99 14.15
CA VAL A 363 3.64 23.25 15.42
C VAL A 363 3.12 21.83 15.20
N LEU A 364 1.93 21.69 14.61
CA LEU A 364 1.35 20.38 14.31
C LEU A 364 2.22 19.53 13.36
N CYS A 365 2.79 20.14 12.33
CA CYS A 365 3.73 19.45 11.43
C CYS A 365 4.93 18.86 12.19
N SER A 366 5.49 19.62 13.13
CA SER A 366 6.61 19.19 13.97
C SER A 366 6.21 18.07 14.94
N GLU A 367 5.03 18.20 15.58
CA GLU A 367 4.50 17.23 16.54
C GLU A 367 4.13 15.89 15.92
N LEU A 368 3.61 15.90 14.69
CA LEU A 368 3.14 14.72 13.97
C LEU A 368 4.20 14.15 13.01
N GLY A 369 5.28 14.89 12.74
CA GLY A 369 6.28 14.49 11.75
C GLY A 369 5.78 14.58 10.31
N LEU A 370 4.72 15.34 10.04
CA LEU A 370 4.07 15.45 8.74
C LEU A 370 4.31 16.81 8.09
N LYS A 371 4.18 16.86 6.78
CA LYS A 371 4.24 18.11 6.01
C LYS A 371 2.92 18.88 6.07
N ASN A 372 3.00 20.17 5.79
CA ASN A 372 1.85 21.06 5.67
C ASN A 372 1.11 20.95 4.32
N GLN A 373 1.25 19.83 3.62
CA GLN A 373 0.59 19.57 2.36
C GLN A 373 0.42 18.06 2.19
N LYS A 374 -0.69 17.64 1.60
CA LYS A 374 -0.86 16.23 1.24
C LYS A 374 0.15 15.82 0.16
N PRO A 375 0.70 14.60 0.27
CA PRO A 375 1.52 14.01 -0.78
C PRO A 375 0.79 13.97 -2.12
N VAL A 376 1.54 14.13 -3.22
CA VAL A 376 0.94 14.24 -4.56
C VAL A 376 0.31 12.91 -5.05
N LEU A 377 0.75 11.78 -4.49
CA LEU A 377 0.28 10.45 -4.87
C LEU A 377 -1.00 10.03 -4.12
N ASP A 378 -1.44 10.78 -3.11
CA ASP A 378 -2.67 10.49 -2.35
C ASP A 378 -3.94 10.62 -3.18
N ASP A 379 -3.80 11.23 -4.34
CA ASP A 379 -4.83 11.36 -5.35
C ASP A 379 -5.20 10.00 -6.01
N LEU A 380 -4.36 8.99 -5.85
CA LEU A 380 -4.49 7.65 -6.43
C LEU A 380 -5.06 6.64 -5.42
N MET A 381 -5.45 5.46 -5.90
CA MET A 381 -5.76 4.29 -5.07
C MET A 381 -4.46 3.68 -4.49
N PHE A 382 -3.81 4.42 -3.61
CA PHE A 382 -2.43 4.20 -3.17
C PHE A 382 -2.27 4.30 -1.64
N ASN A 383 -1.66 3.28 -1.04
CA ASN A 383 -1.27 3.27 0.37
C ASN A 383 0.18 3.73 0.54
N ARG A 384 0.36 4.99 0.94
CA ARG A 384 1.68 5.63 1.10
C ARG A 384 2.67 4.94 2.03
N LEU A 385 2.19 4.13 2.98
CA LEU A 385 3.06 3.40 3.92
C LEU A 385 3.50 2.06 3.34
N LEU A 386 2.57 1.28 2.77
CA LEU A 386 2.85 -0.06 2.25
C LEU A 386 3.56 -0.04 0.89
N GLN A 387 3.24 0.96 0.06
CA GLN A 387 3.65 1.01 -1.35
C GLN A 387 4.80 1.99 -1.60
N THR A 388 5.33 2.60 -0.55
CA THR A 388 6.64 3.27 -0.58
C THR A 388 7.61 2.41 0.23
N PRO A 389 8.56 1.69 -0.42
CA PRO A 389 9.39 0.68 0.24
C PRO A 389 10.19 1.27 1.37
N HIS A 390 10.30 0.51 2.46
CA HIS A 390 11.02 0.89 3.68
C HIS A 390 12.41 1.40 3.38
N ASP A 391 12.74 2.56 3.94
CA ASP A 391 14.12 2.97 4.14
C ASP A 391 14.49 2.67 5.60
N ILE A 392 15.66 2.05 5.81
CA ILE A 392 16.08 1.39 7.07
C ILE A 392 16.47 2.44 8.12
N TYR A 393 15.92 3.66 8.08
CA TYR A 393 16.39 4.80 8.87
C TYR A 393 16.60 4.48 10.36
N HIS A 394 15.67 3.77 11.02
CA HIS A 394 15.85 3.35 12.42
C HIS A 394 16.99 2.35 12.63
N ALA A 395 17.28 1.48 11.67
CA ALA A 395 18.41 0.56 11.76
C ALA A 395 19.71 1.15 11.19
N ILE A 396 19.68 2.27 10.46
CA ILE A 396 20.86 2.94 9.90
C ILE A 396 21.33 4.09 10.80
N ALA A 397 20.43 5.02 11.18
CA ALA A 397 20.80 6.22 11.93
C ALA A 397 21.33 5.91 13.33
N SER A 398 20.73 4.94 14.03
CA SER A 398 21.15 4.56 15.39
C SER A 398 22.32 3.56 15.41
N LYS A 399 22.48 2.75 14.35
CA LYS A 399 23.52 1.69 14.31
C LYS A 399 24.79 2.10 13.57
N ILE A 400 24.73 2.92 12.52
CA ILE A 400 25.97 3.37 11.84
C ILE A 400 26.76 4.30 12.73
N LEU A 401 26.11 5.22 13.46
CA LEU A 401 26.84 6.11 14.38
C LEU A 401 27.54 5.29 15.48
N ARG A 402 26.86 4.31 16.09
CA ARG A 402 27.46 3.40 17.07
C ARG A 402 28.48 2.43 16.47
N LEU A 403 28.26 1.93 15.26
CA LEU A 403 29.24 1.09 14.55
C LEU A 403 30.49 1.92 14.28
N MET A 404 30.34 3.16 13.80
CA MET A 404 31.45 4.09 13.58
C MET A 404 32.12 4.47 14.90
N ASP A 405 31.37 4.72 15.98
CA ASP A 405 31.93 4.96 17.30
C ASP A 405 32.68 3.73 17.83
N CYS A 406 32.14 2.52 17.70
CA CYS A 406 32.80 1.29 18.13
C CYS A 406 33.97 0.88 17.21
N THR A 407 33.99 1.32 15.95
CA THR A 407 35.01 0.93 14.95
C THR A 407 36.13 1.97 14.85
N PHE A 408 35.83 3.25 15.07
CA PHE A 408 36.77 4.37 14.90
C PHE A 408 37.09 5.12 16.19
N ASN A 409 36.32 4.96 17.28
CA ASN A 409 36.84 5.37 18.61
C ASN A 409 37.78 4.27 19.11
N THR A 410 39.04 4.36 18.70
CA THR A 410 40.15 3.91 19.54
C THR A 410 40.10 4.67 20.86
N VAL A 411 40.27 3.95 21.96
CA VAL A 411 40.71 4.50 23.25
C VAL A 411 41.85 5.49 23.07
#